data_AF-A0AAU3PWX6-F1
#
_entry.id   AF-A0AAU3PWX6-F1
#
_cell.length_a   1.000
_cell.length_b   1.000
_cell.length_c   1.000
_cell.angle_alpha   90.00
_cell.angle_beta   90.00
_cell.angle_gamma   90.00
#
_symmetry.space_group_name_H-M   'P 1'
#
loop_
_entity.id
_entity.type
_entity.pdbx_description
1 polymer ?
#
loop_
_entity_poly.entity_id
_entity_poly.type
_entity_poly.pdbx_seq_one_letter_code
_entity_poly.pdbx_strand_id
1 'polypeptide(L)'
;MNHKTKNPPRLDRWAVLEFEHRDQIIAGLRNCGLSYRDIAGLLGIRARQVEAVLGEVAALHGRETSQVEIGRRVGLPRTTVQDLLRKERAPRSTPRKTMVLRGTSEMHAMQLDVLGWFLGMERNHVYELTQRLLAEGHIKPLEDVLSGQKWVIPTRGTASKYLGWRTADWMPPNGLAEHYRAVAQARIMLVGSDPDLFVSERILRHRIGKTAGGKRGAEFEVSTGRDPKMGHPHVHDGRFLGVVDGLRGWWALEVELSRKDPEYMDIALRGAIRAARDSVTESMVGVLYLCRSAKVADNVTAASERLPQAEFARLSLDLVIRDFDLEWSKWLRDYNTRRDAAKAASPNRRRRTLVHLTQEAEAS
;
A
#
# COMPACT_ATOMS: atom_id res chain seq x y z
N MET A 1 -12.22 -36.59 38.94
CA MET A 1 -11.30 -36.56 37.77
C MET A 1 -12.03 -35.83 36.65
N ASN A 2 -11.54 -34.66 36.27
CA ASN A 2 -12.26 -33.71 35.41
C ASN A 2 -11.55 -33.62 34.06
N HIS A 3 -12.16 -34.16 33.00
CA HIS A 3 -11.66 -34.03 31.64
C HIS A 3 -11.95 -32.62 31.10
N LYS A 4 -10.98 -31.71 31.20
CA LYS A 4 -11.00 -30.42 30.49
C LYS A 4 -10.15 -30.50 29.22
N THR A 5 -10.87 -30.68 28.11
CA THR A 5 -10.64 -30.18 26.75
C THR A 5 -9.22 -29.75 26.35
N LYS A 6 -8.63 -30.56 25.47
CA LYS A 6 -7.43 -30.26 24.67
C LYS A 6 -7.63 -29.01 23.82
N ASN A 7 -6.56 -28.22 23.73
CA ASN A 7 -6.37 -27.05 22.86
C ASN A 7 -7.09 -27.17 21.50
N PRO A 8 -7.81 -26.13 21.04
CA PRO A 8 -8.35 -26.11 19.68
C PRO A 8 -7.20 -26.17 18.67
N PRO A 9 -7.33 -26.91 17.57
CA PRO A 9 -6.29 -26.97 16.54
C PRO A 9 -6.08 -25.58 15.93
N ARG A 10 -4.81 -25.19 15.79
CA ARG A 10 -4.36 -23.95 15.12
C ARG A 10 -5.05 -23.81 13.75
N LEU A 11 -6.00 -22.88 13.66
CA LEU A 11 -6.75 -22.51 12.45
C LEU A 11 -5.84 -22.25 11.22
N ASP A 12 -4.58 -21.88 11.43
CA ASP A 12 -3.63 -21.51 10.37
C ASP A 12 -3.07 -22.71 9.58
N ARG A 13 -3.06 -23.94 10.13
CA ARG A 13 -2.58 -25.13 9.39
C ARG A 13 -3.55 -25.55 8.29
N TRP A 14 -4.85 -25.46 8.57
CA TRP A 14 -5.89 -25.86 7.63
C TRP A 14 -6.07 -24.86 6.50
N ALA A 15 -5.91 -23.57 6.77
CA ALA A 15 -5.98 -22.52 5.75
C ALA A 15 -4.83 -22.61 4.72
N VAL A 16 -3.65 -23.10 5.11
CA VAL A 16 -2.52 -23.36 4.19
C VAL A 16 -2.85 -24.52 3.25
N LEU A 17 -3.32 -25.63 3.81
CA LEU A 17 -3.76 -26.79 3.03
C LEU A 17 -4.97 -26.45 2.14
N GLU A 18 -5.89 -25.61 2.62
CA GLU A 18 -7.03 -25.15 1.83
C GLU A 18 -6.61 -24.34 0.61
N PHE A 19 -5.55 -23.54 0.73
CA PHE A 19 -5.00 -22.78 -0.39
C PHE A 19 -4.22 -23.69 -1.36
N GLU A 20 -3.37 -24.58 -0.84
CA GLU A 20 -2.57 -25.51 -1.65
C GLU A 20 -3.44 -26.52 -2.41
N HIS A 21 -4.54 -26.97 -1.79
CA HIS A 21 -5.45 -27.96 -2.35
C HIS A 21 -6.78 -27.36 -2.81
N ARG A 22 -6.84 -26.05 -3.06
CA ARG A 22 -8.09 -25.33 -3.33
C ARG A 22 -8.89 -25.92 -4.49
N ASP A 23 -8.21 -26.27 -5.56
CA ASP A 23 -8.84 -26.84 -6.76
C ASP A 23 -9.42 -28.23 -6.45
N GLN A 24 -8.71 -29.03 -5.65
CA GLN A 24 -9.16 -30.34 -5.19
C GLN A 24 -10.35 -30.24 -4.24
N ILE A 25 -10.37 -29.22 -3.38
CA ILE A 25 -11.49 -28.93 -2.48
C ILE A 25 -12.71 -28.49 -3.28
N ILE A 26 -12.56 -27.58 -4.25
CA ILE A 26 -13.65 -27.15 -5.13
C ILE A 26 -14.23 -28.34 -5.89
N ALA A 27 -13.39 -29.17 -6.50
CA ALA A 27 -13.80 -30.38 -7.20
C ALA A 27 -14.49 -31.38 -6.25
N GLY A 28 -13.93 -31.60 -5.07
CA GLY A 28 -14.50 -32.48 -4.05
C GLY A 28 -15.88 -32.04 -3.57
N LEU A 29 -16.04 -30.75 -3.24
CA LEU A 29 -17.33 -30.19 -2.84
C LEU A 29 -18.37 -30.29 -3.95
N ARG A 30 -17.94 -30.10 -5.21
CA ARG A 30 -18.83 -30.29 -6.36
C ARG A 30 -19.27 -31.74 -6.51
N ASN A 31 -18.35 -32.69 -6.33
CA ASN A 31 -18.66 -34.12 -6.36
C ASN A 31 -19.59 -34.55 -5.21
N CYS A 32 -19.57 -33.82 -4.09
CA CYS A 32 -20.55 -33.97 -3.00
C CYS A 32 -21.92 -33.35 -3.31
N GLY A 33 -22.13 -32.81 -4.51
CA GLY A 33 -23.42 -32.28 -4.98
C GLY A 33 -23.67 -30.81 -4.66
N LEU A 34 -22.69 -30.09 -4.08
CA LEU A 34 -22.87 -28.66 -3.80
C LEU A 34 -22.97 -27.84 -5.09
N SER A 35 -23.79 -26.79 -5.05
CA SER A 35 -23.88 -25.84 -6.16
C SER A 35 -22.70 -24.87 -6.17
N TYR A 36 -22.50 -24.17 -7.29
CA TYR A 36 -21.46 -23.12 -7.38
C TYR A 36 -21.67 -22.03 -6.34
N ARG A 37 -22.93 -21.73 -6.00
CA ARG A 37 -23.27 -20.73 -4.98
C ARG A 37 -22.83 -21.21 -3.59
N ASP A 38 -23.09 -22.47 -3.27
CA ASP A 38 -22.76 -23.04 -1.97
C ASP A 38 -21.25 -23.16 -1.79
N ILE A 39 -20.54 -23.61 -2.83
CA ILE A 39 -19.07 -23.68 -2.84
C ILE A 39 -18.46 -22.28 -2.68
N ALA A 40 -18.95 -21.31 -3.46
CA ALA A 40 -18.49 -19.93 -3.39
C ALA A 40 -18.71 -19.32 -2.00
N GLY A 41 -19.89 -19.57 -1.40
CA GLY A 41 -20.22 -19.13 -0.05
C GLY A 41 -19.35 -19.78 1.01
N LEU A 42 -19.16 -21.10 0.95
CA LEU A 42 -18.38 -21.86 1.93
C LEU A 42 -16.90 -21.47 1.94
N LEU A 43 -16.32 -21.25 0.76
CA LEU A 43 -14.89 -20.94 0.60
C LEU A 43 -14.59 -19.43 0.55
N GLY A 44 -15.62 -18.57 0.64
CA GLY A 44 -15.48 -17.12 0.54
C GLY A 44 -14.87 -16.66 -0.80
N ILE A 45 -15.21 -17.33 -1.91
CA ILE A 45 -14.71 -17.04 -3.25
C ILE A 45 -15.81 -16.62 -4.21
N ARG A 46 -15.44 -16.12 -5.39
CA ARG A 46 -16.40 -15.80 -6.45
C ARG A 46 -16.74 -17.04 -7.28
N ALA A 47 -17.97 -17.11 -7.80
CA ALA A 47 -18.41 -18.17 -8.72
C ALA A 47 -17.49 -18.33 -9.95
N ARG A 48 -16.82 -17.26 -10.39
CA ARG A 48 -15.81 -17.32 -11.47
C ARG A 48 -14.57 -18.14 -11.10
N GLN A 49 -14.16 -18.11 -9.84
CA GLN A 49 -13.02 -18.92 -9.37
C GLN A 49 -13.42 -20.39 -9.28
N VAL A 50 -14.69 -20.68 -8.92
CA VAL A 50 -15.26 -22.03 -9.00
C VAL A 50 -15.29 -22.51 -10.47
N GLU A 51 -15.76 -21.67 -11.40
CA GLU A 51 -15.78 -21.98 -12.83
C GLU A 51 -14.37 -22.18 -13.42
N ALA A 52 -13.37 -21.43 -12.97
CA ALA A 52 -11.99 -21.61 -13.46
C ALA A 52 -11.42 -23.00 -13.15
N VAL A 53 -11.92 -23.66 -12.10
CA VAL A 53 -11.53 -25.03 -11.72
C VAL A 53 -12.42 -26.07 -12.39
N LEU A 54 -13.74 -25.87 -12.36
CA LEU A 54 -14.71 -26.88 -12.79
C LEU A 54 -15.04 -26.83 -14.28
N GLY A 55 -15.05 -25.64 -14.90
CA GLY A 55 -15.33 -25.43 -16.32
C GLY A 55 -16.72 -25.87 -16.79
N GLU A 56 -17.68 -26.14 -15.87
CA GLU A 56 -18.98 -26.72 -16.25
C GLU A 56 -19.85 -25.72 -17.02
N VAL A 57 -19.80 -24.43 -16.66
CA VAL A 57 -20.59 -23.41 -17.35
C VAL A 57 -20.11 -23.27 -18.80
N ALA A 58 -18.79 -23.19 -19.01
CA ALA A 58 -18.18 -23.15 -20.33
C ALA A 58 -18.47 -24.43 -21.14
N ALA A 59 -18.36 -25.60 -20.52
CA ALA A 59 -18.61 -26.89 -21.18
C ALA A 59 -20.08 -27.05 -21.60
N LEU A 60 -21.04 -26.70 -20.73
CA LEU A 60 -22.46 -26.78 -21.04
C LEU A 60 -22.84 -25.77 -22.13
N HIS A 61 -22.27 -24.56 -22.10
CA HIS A 61 -22.48 -23.57 -23.15
C HIS A 61 -21.89 -24.02 -24.49
N GLY A 62 -20.72 -24.68 -24.49
CA GLY A 62 -20.13 -25.28 -25.70
C GLY A 62 -20.98 -26.40 -26.31
N ARG A 63 -21.91 -26.98 -25.54
CA ARG A 63 -22.93 -27.94 -26.00
C ARG A 63 -24.27 -27.25 -26.33
N GLU A 64 -24.26 -25.95 -26.55
CA GLU A 64 -25.44 -25.13 -26.89
C GLU A 64 -26.57 -25.17 -25.85
N THR A 65 -26.25 -25.49 -24.59
CA THR A 65 -27.24 -25.46 -23.51
C THR A 65 -27.64 -24.02 -23.18
N SER A 66 -28.94 -23.75 -23.02
CA SER A 66 -29.42 -22.40 -22.71
C SER A 66 -28.88 -21.90 -21.35
N GLN A 67 -28.62 -20.59 -21.23
CA GLN A 67 -28.10 -20.00 -19.99
C GLN A 67 -29.01 -20.22 -18.76
N VAL A 68 -30.32 -20.31 -18.97
CA VAL A 68 -31.30 -20.61 -17.91
C VAL A 68 -31.11 -22.03 -17.40
N GLU A 69 -30.95 -22.99 -18.31
CA GLU A 69 -30.74 -24.40 -17.97
C GLU A 69 -29.37 -24.62 -17.32
N ILE A 70 -28.32 -23.96 -17.82
CA ILE A 70 -27.00 -23.95 -17.17
C ILE A 70 -27.15 -23.47 -15.73
N GLY A 71 -27.82 -22.33 -15.51
CA GLY A 71 -28.03 -21.76 -14.18
C GLY A 71 -28.71 -22.71 -13.21
N ARG A 72 -29.72 -23.47 -13.69
CA ARG A 72 -30.37 -24.52 -12.89
C ARG A 72 -29.42 -25.65 -12.49
N ARG A 73 -28.57 -26.11 -13.42
CA ARG A 73 -27.64 -27.23 -13.19
C ARG A 73 -26.48 -26.89 -12.26
N VAL A 74 -25.99 -25.65 -12.30
CA VAL A 74 -24.86 -25.20 -11.48
C VAL A 74 -25.29 -24.39 -10.24
N GLY A 75 -26.58 -24.07 -10.11
CA GLY A 75 -27.16 -23.30 -8.99
C GLY A 75 -26.88 -21.79 -9.01
N LEU A 76 -26.67 -21.22 -10.20
CA LEU A 76 -26.39 -19.79 -10.39
C LEU A 76 -27.57 -19.07 -11.06
N PRO A 77 -27.83 -17.79 -10.71
CA PRO A 77 -28.76 -16.96 -11.48
C PRO A 77 -28.33 -16.81 -12.94
N ARG A 78 -29.29 -16.64 -13.85
CA ARG A 78 -29.03 -16.44 -15.31
C ARG A 78 -28.02 -15.32 -15.57
N THR A 79 -28.12 -14.21 -14.83
CA THR A 79 -27.22 -13.07 -14.94
C THR A 79 -25.77 -13.43 -14.61
N THR A 80 -25.56 -14.22 -13.55
CA THR A 80 -24.23 -14.71 -13.18
C THR A 80 -23.66 -15.65 -14.24
N VAL A 81 -24.49 -16.55 -14.80
CA VAL A 81 -24.08 -17.43 -15.92
C VAL A 81 -23.68 -16.60 -17.14
N GLN A 82 -24.48 -15.59 -17.50
CA GLN A 82 -24.19 -14.68 -18.60
C GLN A 82 -22.85 -13.96 -18.40
N ASP A 83 -22.56 -13.51 -17.19
CA ASP A 83 -21.28 -12.86 -16.88
C ASP A 83 -20.09 -13.83 -16.93
N LEU A 84 -20.25 -15.08 -16.49
CA LEU A 84 -19.21 -16.11 -16.60
C LEU A 84 -18.85 -16.41 -18.06
N LEU A 85 -19.85 -16.45 -18.94
CA LEU A 85 -19.68 -16.73 -20.37
C LEU A 85 -19.13 -15.56 -21.18
N ARG A 86 -19.21 -14.33 -20.67
CA ARG A 86 -18.52 -13.20 -21.28
C ARG A 86 -17.02 -13.45 -21.20
N LYS A 87 -16.37 -13.59 -22.37
CA LYS A 87 -14.91 -13.62 -22.50
C LYS A 87 -14.35 -12.46 -21.69
N GLU A 88 -13.60 -12.79 -20.65
CA GLU A 88 -12.84 -11.79 -19.92
C GLU A 88 -11.95 -11.11 -20.96
N ARG A 89 -12.08 -9.79 -21.12
CA ARG A 89 -10.97 -9.05 -21.72
C ARG A 89 -9.81 -9.36 -20.79
N ALA A 90 -8.89 -10.21 -21.26
CA ALA A 90 -7.71 -10.59 -20.50
C ALA A 90 -7.21 -9.33 -19.80
N PRO A 91 -7.18 -9.29 -18.45
CA PRO A 91 -6.83 -8.09 -17.74
C PRO A 91 -5.40 -7.76 -18.14
N ARG A 92 -5.25 -6.88 -19.14
CA ARG A 92 -3.96 -6.33 -19.50
C ARG A 92 -3.54 -5.56 -18.28
N SER A 93 -2.59 -6.10 -17.52
CA SER A 93 -1.96 -5.40 -16.41
C SER A 93 -1.27 -4.19 -17.03
N THR A 94 -1.96 -3.05 -17.00
CA THR A 94 -1.34 -1.79 -17.43
C THR A 94 -0.21 -1.45 -16.46
N PRO A 95 0.88 -0.81 -16.90
CA PRO A 95 1.94 -0.34 -16.00
C PRO A 95 1.41 0.42 -14.77
N ARG A 96 0.32 1.19 -14.94
CA ARG A 96 -0.36 1.91 -13.85
C ARG A 96 -1.00 0.98 -12.81
N LYS A 97 -1.63 -0.12 -13.23
CA LYS A 97 -2.17 -1.11 -12.29
C LYS A 97 -1.06 -1.71 -11.45
N THR A 98 0.03 -2.12 -12.10
CA THR A 98 1.22 -2.65 -11.42
C THR A 98 1.80 -1.63 -10.43
N MET A 99 1.88 -0.36 -10.83
CA MET A 99 2.37 0.74 -9.97
C MET A 99 1.48 0.96 -8.74
N VAL A 100 0.13 0.97 -8.89
CA VAL A 100 -0.79 1.06 -7.74
C VAL A 100 -0.64 -0.11 -6.79
N LEU A 101 -0.66 -1.33 -7.34
CA LEU A 101 -0.64 -2.53 -6.51
C LEU A 101 0.71 -2.71 -5.81
N ARG A 102 1.83 -2.41 -6.48
CA ARG A 102 3.15 -2.39 -5.85
C ARG A 102 3.23 -1.29 -4.78
N GLY A 103 2.92 -0.05 -5.14
CA GLY A 103 3.02 1.10 -4.24
C GLY A 103 2.17 0.97 -2.99
N THR A 104 0.91 0.56 -3.12
CA THR A 104 0.04 0.34 -1.95
C THR A 104 0.44 -0.90 -1.14
N SER A 105 1.04 -1.92 -1.75
CA SER A 105 1.58 -3.06 -0.99
C SER A 105 2.79 -2.67 -0.15
N GLU A 106 3.72 -1.88 -0.71
CA GLU A 106 4.90 -1.36 -0.02
C GLU A 106 4.53 -0.38 1.09
N MET A 107 3.57 0.54 0.85
CA MET A 107 3.16 1.59 1.79
C MET A 107 1.99 1.19 2.69
N HIS A 108 1.65 -0.10 2.75
CA HIS A 108 0.42 -0.65 3.36
C HIS A 108 -0.90 -0.26 2.68
N ALA A 109 -1.12 1.03 2.41
CA ALA A 109 -2.26 1.57 1.70
C ALA A 109 -2.03 3.04 1.32
N MET A 110 -2.93 3.64 0.53
CA MET A 110 -2.97 5.08 0.28
C MET A 110 -4.42 5.56 0.20
N GLN A 111 -4.69 6.80 0.62
CA GLN A 111 -5.97 7.45 0.35
C GLN A 111 -6.07 7.85 -1.14
N LEU A 112 -7.29 7.93 -1.67
CA LEU A 112 -7.52 8.16 -3.10
C LEU A 112 -6.88 9.43 -3.66
N ASP A 113 -6.85 10.50 -2.89
CA ASP A 113 -6.19 11.76 -3.27
C ASP A 113 -4.66 11.59 -3.32
N VAL A 114 -4.08 10.96 -2.29
CA VAL A 114 -2.65 10.62 -2.22
C VAL A 114 -2.25 9.70 -3.37
N LEU A 115 -3.09 8.72 -3.69
CA LEU A 115 -2.89 7.85 -4.83
C LEU A 115 -2.93 8.62 -6.15
N GLY A 116 -3.77 9.67 -6.25
CA GLY A 116 -3.78 10.56 -7.41
C GLY A 116 -2.45 11.27 -7.62
N TRP A 117 -1.86 11.84 -6.55
CA TRP A 117 -0.53 12.45 -6.62
C TRP A 117 0.56 11.43 -6.92
N PHE A 118 0.49 10.25 -6.30
CA PHE A 118 1.42 9.15 -6.56
C PHE A 118 1.43 8.74 -8.04
N LEU A 119 0.26 8.65 -8.67
CA LEU A 119 0.16 8.21 -10.07
C LEU A 119 0.27 9.34 -11.11
N GLY A 120 0.31 10.60 -10.67
CA GLY A 120 0.17 11.75 -11.56
C GLY A 120 -1.22 11.82 -12.24
N MET A 121 -2.27 11.34 -11.56
CA MET A 121 -3.61 11.16 -12.14
C MET A 121 -4.64 12.11 -11.55
N GLU A 122 -5.65 12.44 -12.37
CA GLU A 122 -6.83 13.16 -11.90
C GLU A 122 -7.76 12.25 -11.12
N ARG A 123 -8.50 12.86 -10.20
CA ARG A 123 -9.40 12.19 -9.25
C ARG A 123 -10.32 11.16 -9.91
N ASN A 124 -11.00 11.54 -11.00
CA ASN A 124 -11.94 10.64 -11.70
C ASN A 124 -11.26 9.37 -12.21
N HIS A 125 -10.08 9.51 -12.83
CA HIS A 125 -9.33 8.36 -13.33
C HIS A 125 -8.81 7.46 -12.20
N VAL A 126 -8.50 8.03 -11.03
CA VAL A 126 -8.13 7.23 -9.84
C VAL A 126 -9.33 6.41 -9.38
N TYR A 127 -10.52 7.02 -9.27
CA TYR A 127 -11.75 6.28 -8.91
C TYR A 127 -12.01 5.13 -9.89
N GLU A 128 -12.00 5.38 -11.19
CA GLU A 128 -12.21 4.34 -12.21
C GLU A 128 -11.17 3.21 -12.12
N LEU A 129 -9.91 3.54 -11.86
CA LEU A 129 -8.86 2.55 -11.66
C LEU A 129 -9.13 1.71 -10.41
N THR A 130 -9.44 2.35 -9.28
CA THR A 130 -9.72 1.63 -8.02
C THR A 130 -10.98 0.76 -8.10
N GLN A 131 -12.04 1.21 -8.76
CA GLN A 131 -13.24 0.40 -8.99
C GLN A 131 -12.92 -0.86 -9.80
N ARG A 132 -12.07 -0.74 -10.83
CA ARG A 132 -11.59 -1.91 -11.57
C ARG A 132 -10.75 -2.85 -10.70
N LEU A 133 -9.84 -2.31 -9.89
CA LEU A 133 -9.03 -3.13 -8.97
C LEU A 133 -9.89 -3.85 -7.92
N LEU A 134 -10.95 -3.22 -7.44
CA LEU A 134 -11.93 -3.80 -6.53
C LEU A 134 -12.73 -4.92 -7.22
N ALA A 135 -13.25 -4.62 -8.42
CA ALA A 135 -13.94 -5.59 -9.26
C ALA A 135 -13.05 -6.78 -9.63
N GLU A 136 -11.73 -6.61 -9.72
CA GLU A 136 -10.74 -7.66 -9.96
C GLU A 136 -10.29 -8.39 -8.68
N GLY A 137 -10.72 -7.92 -7.49
CA GLY A 137 -10.37 -8.54 -6.20
C GLY A 137 -8.93 -8.26 -5.75
N HIS A 138 -8.28 -7.25 -6.33
CA HIS A 138 -6.91 -6.88 -5.97
C HIS A 138 -6.84 -6.04 -4.70
N ILE A 139 -7.89 -5.28 -4.41
CA ILE A 139 -8.01 -4.42 -3.22
C ILE A 139 -9.27 -4.80 -2.42
N LYS A 140 -9.25 -4.47 -1.13
CA LYS A 140 -10.42 -4.52 -0.24
C LYS A 140 -11.45 -3.45 -0.63
N PRO A 141 -12.71 -3.55 -0.16
CA PRO A 141 -13.64 -2.43 -0.21
C PRO A 141 -13.00 -1.13 0.29
N LEU A 142 -13.40 -0.01 -0.30
CA LEU A 142 -12.85 1.29 0.07
C LEU A 142 -13.32 1.66 1.49
N GLU A 143 -12.37 1.70 2.42
CA GLU A 143 -12.64 1.93 3.84
C GLU A 143 -12.58 3.42 4.20
N ASP A 144 -13.39 3.79 5.18
CA ASP A 144 -13.41 5.10 5.81
C ASP A 144 -12.91 4.95 7.26
N VAL A 145 -11.66 5.34 7.50
CA VAL A 145 -10.95 5.10 8.78
C VAL A 145 -10.91 6.36 9.65
N LEU A 146 -10.68 7.51 9.01
CA LEU A 146 -10.64 8.84 9.61
C LEU A 146 -11.15 9.85 8.58
N SER A 147 -11.38 11.09 9.02
CA SER A 147 -11.71 12.21 8.13
C SER A 147 -10.76 12.27 6.93
N GLY A 148 -11.32 12.26 5.72
CA GLY A 148 -10.53 12.35 4.49
C GLY A 148 -11.14 11.56 3.35
N GLN A 149 -10.31 11.23 2.36
CA GLN A 149 -10.72 10.33 1.28
C GLN A 149 -10.60 8.87 1.73
N LYS A 150 -11.37 8.00 1.07
CA LYS A 150 -11.32 6.56 1.35
C LYS A 150 -9.95 5.95 1.07
N TRP A 151 -9.62 4.90 1.80
CA TRP A 151 -8.36 4.17 1.68
C TRP A 151 -8.43 3.08 0.61
N VAL A 152 -7.36 2.96 -0.16
CA VAL A 152 -7.12 1.88 -1.12
C VAL A 152 -6.16 0.89 -0.47
N ILE A 153 -6.71 -0.21 0.06
CA ILE A 153 -5.93 -1.25 0.73
C ILE A 153 -5.84 -2.50 -0.15
N PRO A 154 -4.64 -3.00 -0.50
CA PRO A 154 -4.49 -4.25 -1.22
C PRO A 154 -4.98 -5.43 -0.37
N THR A 155 -5.52 -6.46 -1.00
CA THR A 155 -5.80 -7.72 -0.29
C THR A 155 -4.48 -8.37 0.17
N ARG A 156 -4.53 -9.20 1.21
CA ARG A 156 -3.36 -9.97 1.67
C ARG A 156 -2.66 -10.74 0.53
N GLY A 157 -3.45 -11.32 -0.38
CA GLY A 157 -2.93 -12.06 -1.54
C GLY A 157 -2.18 -11.13 -2.50
N THR A 158 -2.75 -9.98 -2.84
CA THR A 158 -2.10 -8.96 -3.65
C THR A 158 -0.81 -8.46 -2.99
N ALA A 159 -0.87 -8.05 -1.71
CA ALA A 159 0.29 -7.56 -1.00
C ALA A 159 1.43 -8.58 -0.97
N SER A 160 1.10 -9.84 -0.66
CA SER A 160 2.10 -10.90 -0.59
C SER A 160 2.75 -11.18 -1.95
N LYS A 161 1.99 -11.08 -3.05
CA LYS A 161 2.51 -11.23 -4.42
C LYS A 161 3.56 -10.17 -4.76
N TYR A 162 3.28 -8.89 -4.44
CA TYR A 162 4.17 -7.79 -4.80
C TYR A 162 5.38 -7.67 -3.88
N LEU A 163 5.23 -8.06 -2.61
CA LEU A 163 6.31 -8.01 -1.64
C LEU A 163 7.22 -9.25 -1.73
N GLY A 164 6.70 -10.40 -2.17
CA GLY A 164 7.47 -11.65 -2.24
C GLY A 164 7.56 -12.38 -0.89
N TRP A 165 6.70 -12.03 0.08
CA TRP A 165 6.51 -12.77 1.33
C TRP A 165 5.06 -12.70 1.79
N ARG A 166 4.61 -13.68 2.60
CA ARG A 166 3.26 -13.67 3.18
C ARG A 166 3.13 -12.55 4.19
N THR A 167 2.20 -11.65 3.96
CA THR A 167 1.88 -10.55 4.87
C THR A 167 0.72 -10.88 5.80
N ALA A 168 0.67 -10.24 6.97
CA ALA A 168 -0.55 -10.19 7.77
C ALA A 168 -1.62 -9.40 7.02
N ASP A 169 -2.89 -9.73 7.30
CA ASP A 169 -3.97 -8.86 6.85
C ASP A 169 -3.86 -7.54 7.60
N TRP A 170 -3.91 -6.43 6.87
CA TRP A 170 -3.62 -5.11 7.43
C TRP A 170 -4.77 -4.16 7.13
N MET A 171 -5.00 -3.23 8.06
CA MET A 171 -5.89 -2.07 7.93
C MET A 171 -5.22 -0.88 8.63
N PRO A 172 -5.46 0.37 8.16
CA PRO A 172 -4.91 1.55 8.82
C PRO A 172 -5.46 1.64 10.25
N PRO A 173 -4.61 1.64 11.29
CA PRO A 173 -5.06 1.86 12.66
C PRO A 173 -5.52 3.30 12.83
N ASN A 174 -6.66 3.54 13.52
CA ASN A 174 -7.19 4.89 13.73
C ASN A 174 -6.15 5.87 14.30
N GLY A 175 -5.30 5.43 15.23
CA GLY A 175 -4.27 6.27 15.84
C GLY A 175 -3.05 6.57 14.94
N LEU A 176 -2.89 5.86 13.82
CA LEU A 176 -1.71 5.94 12.95
C LEU A 176 -2.05 6.24 11.48
N ALA A 177 -3.33 6.30 11.11
CA ALA A 177 -3.74 6.51 9.72
C ALA A 177 -3.19 7.83 9.15
N GLU A 178 -3.16 8.90 9.94
CA GLU A 178 -2.53 10.18 9.55
C GLU A 178 -1.02 10.06 9.34
N HIS A 179 -0.34 9.23 10.13
CA HIS A 179 1.08 8.93 9.96
C HIS A 179 1.34 8.22 8.63
N TYR A 180 0.61 7.14 8.34
CA TYR A 180 0.74 6.44 7.05
C TYR A 180 0.43 7.35 5.86
N ARG A 181 -0.55 8.25 5.99
CA ARG A 181 -0.85 9.27 4.98
C ARG A 181 0.35 10.19 4.78
N ALA A 182 0.92 10.73 5.86
CA ALA A 182 2.05 11.64 5.82
C ALA A 182 3.31 10.99 5.23
N VAL A 183 3.60 9.74 5.58
CA VAL A 183 4.73 8.98 5.02
C VAL A 183 4.54 8.74 3.52
N ALA A 184 3.32 8.45 3.06
CA ALA A 184 3.02 8.34 1.63
C ALA A 184 3.20 9.68 0.89
N GLN A 185 2.78 10.79 1.48
CA GLN A 185 3.01 12.14 0.95
C GLN A 185 4.51 12.48 0.91
N ALA A 186 5.27 12.16 1.95
CA ALA A 186 6.72 12.33 2.01
C ALA A 186 7.41 11.55 0.88
N ARG A 187 7.05 10.27 0.68
CA ARG A 187 7.55 9.46 -0.46
C ARG A 187 7.31 10.17 -1.79
N ILE A 188 6.07 10.62 -2.04
CA ILE A 188 5.69 11.28 -3.29
C ILE A 188 6.49 12.57 -3.51
N MET A 189 6.61 13.37 -2.46
CA MET A 189 7.32 14.65 -2.51
C MET A 189 8.81 14.47 -2.79
N LEU A 190 9.44 13.49 -2.14
CA LEU A 190 10.88 13.26 -2.20
C LEU A 190 11.31 12.55 -3.49
N VAL A 191 10.58 11.51 -3.90
CA VAL A 191 11.01 10.61 -4.98
C VAL A 191 9.88 10.13 -5.90
N GLY A 192 8.64 10.57 -5.68
CA GLY A 192 7.51 10.21 -6.51
C GLY A 192 7.11 8.73 -6.40
N SER A 193 6.81 8.11 -7.55
CA SER A 193 6.35 6.72 -7.64
C SER A 193 7.42 5.72 -8.01
N ASP A 194 8.67 6.16 -8.17
CA ASP A 194 9.76 5.27 -8.52
C ASP A 194 10.02 4.30 -7.36
N PRO A 195 9.87 2.99 -7.57
CA PRO A 195 10.04 2.02 -6.51
C PRO A 195 11.50 1.75 -6.16
N ASP A 196 12.46 2.14 -6.99
CA ASP A 196 13.89 1.90 -6.75
C ASP A 196 14.52 3.05 -5.94
N LEU A 197 13.82 4.17 -5.80
CA LEU A 197 14.24 5.34 -5.04
C LEU A 197 13.67 5.40 -3.61
N PHE A 198 12.82 4.44 -3.22
CA PHE A 198 12.20 4.41 -1.89
C PHE A 198 12.11 3.00 -1.31
N VAL A 199 12.55 2.82 -0.06
CA VAL A 199 12.36 1.60 0.73
C VAL A 199 11.42 1.93 1.89
N SER A 200 10.24 1.31 1.91
CA SER A 200 9.24 1.58 2.95
C SER A 200 9.57 0.90 4.28
N GLU A 201 9.07 1.48 5.38
CA GLU A 201 9.08 0.89 6.72
C GLU A 201 8.70 -0.61 6.70
N ARG A 202 7.66 -1.00 5.95
CA ARG A 202 7.22 -2.39 5.83
C ARG A 202 8.32 -3.32 5.34
N ILE A 203 9.08 -2.88 4.33
CA ILE A 203 10.22 -3.63 3.80
C ILE A 203 11.34 -3.66 4.84
N LEU A 204 11.62 -2.52 5.50
CA LEU A 204 12.66 -2.42 6.52
C LEU A 204 12.40 -3.35 7.72
N ARG A 205 11.16 -3.35 8.25
CA ARG A 205 10.72 -4.28 9.31
C ARG A 205 10.92 -5.74 8.90
N HIS A 206 10.55 -6.09 7.67
CA HIS A 206 10.72 -7.45 7.16
C HIS A 206 12.19 -7.86 7.06
N ARG A 207 13.07 -6.96 6.59
CA ARG A 207 14.51 -7.20 6.54
C ARG A 207 15.10 -7.45 7.93
N ILE A 208 14.72 -6.64 8.92
CA ILE A 208 15.18 -6.81 10.31
C ILE A 208 14.70 -8.15 10.88
N GLY A 209 13.43 -8.50 10.67
CA GLY A 209 12.87 -9.78 11.11
C GLY A 209 13.59 -11.01 10.52
N LYS A 210 14.08 -10.91 9.29
CA LYS A 210 14.92 -11.97 8.67
C LYS A 210 16.29 -12.08 9.34
N THR A 211 16.97 -10.96 9.58
CA THR A 211 18.31 -10.93 10.17
C THR A 211 18.32 -11.40 11.62
N ALA A 212 17.26 -11.10 12.38
CA ALA A 212 17.13 -11.48 13.79
C ALA A 212 16.87 -12.99 14.05
N GLY A 213 16.84 -13.84 13.00
CA GLY A 213 16.73 -15.29 13.15
C GLY A 213 15.42 -15.77 13.81
N GLY A 214 14.37 -14.95 13.79
CA GLY A 214 13.15 -15.20 14.56
C GLY A 214 12.51 -16.56 14.25
N LYS A 215 12.20 -17.33 15.30
CA LYS A 215 11.24 -18.44 15.23
C LYS A 215 9.97 -17.91 14.56
N ARG A 216 9.48 -18.60 13.51
CA ARG A 216 8.22 -18.27 12.81
C ARG A 216 7.13 -17.95 13.85
N GLY A 217 6.75 -16.67 13.99
CA GLY A 217 5.63 -16.22 14.82
C GLY A 217 5.94 -15.36 16.05
N ALA A 218 7.19 -15.02 16.36
CA ALA A 218 7.49 -13.98 17.35
C ALA A 218 7.51 -12.60 16.66
N GLU A 219 6.59 -11.70 17.03
CA GLU A 219 6.70 -10.29 16.64
C GLU A 219 8.01 -9.74 17.22
N PHE A 220 8.93 -9.34 16.35
CA PHE A 220 10.17 -8.71 16.77
C PHE A 220 9.82 -7.30 17.27
N GLU A 221 9.98 -7.06 18.58
CA GLU A 221 9.70 -5.75 19.16
C GLU A 221 10.74 -4.74 18.66
N VAL A 222 10.29 -3.82 17.80
CA VAL A 222 11.08 -2.69 17.32
C VAL A 222 10.72 -1.42 18.10
N SER A 223 11.70 -0.55 18.30
CA SER A 223 11.51 0.78 18.87
C SER A 223 10.96 1.71 17.80
N THR A 224 9.64 1.88 17.76
CA THR A 224 8.95 2.74 16.79
C THR A 224 7.71 3.37 17.44
N GLY A 225 7.19 4.46 16.86
CA GLY A 225 5.93 5.06 17.29
C GLY A 225 6.05 6.04 18.45
N ARG A 226 4.98 6.14 19.25
CA ARG A 226 4.80 7.14 20.31
C ARG A 226 5.66 6.90 21.55
N ASP A 227 5.89 5.65 21.89
CA ASP A 227 6.59 5.21 23.10
C ASP A 227 7.83 4.36 22.71
N PRO A 228 8.92 4.99 22.27
CA PRO A 228 10.12 4.28 21.84
C PRO A 228 10.79 3.58 23.04
N LYS A 229 11.19 2.32 22.84
CA LYS A 229 11.85 1.51 23.87
C LYS A 229 13.36 1.55 23.71
N MET A 230 14.07 1.78 24.81
CA MET A 230 15.53 1.70 24.85
C MET A 230 15.99 0.26 24.64
N GLY A 231 17.04 0.05 23.84
CA GLY A 231 17.63 -1.28 23.58
C GLY A 231 16.95 -2.11 22.48
N HIS A 232 15.85 -1.63 21.92
CA HIS A 232 15.17 -2.27 20.78
C HIS A 232 15.64 -1.66 19.45
N PRO A 233 15.73 -2.44 18.35
CA PRO A 233 16.11 -1.90 17.04
C PRO A 233 15.10 -0.88 16.53
N HIS A 234 15.61 0.26 16.05
CA HIS A 234 14.82 1.32 15.44
C HIS A 234 14.52 1.01 13.97
N VAL A 235 13.35 1.40 13.49
CA VAL A 235 12.97 1.30 12.07
C VAL A 235 12.48 2.66 11.60
N HIS A 236 13.11 3.16 10.54
CA HIS A 236 12.71 4.40 9.89
C HIS A 236 11.36 4.25 9.18
N ASP A 237 10.63 5.35 9.03
CA ASP A 237 9.40 5.41 8.23
C ASP A 237 9.66 5.12 6.75
N GLY A 238 10.89 5.39 6.31
CA GLY A 238 11.40 4.91 5.04
C GLY A 238 12.87 5.24 4.85
N ARG A 239 13.40 4.85 3.70
CA ARG A 239 14.69 5.32 3.17
C ARG A 239 14.48 5.76 1.75
N PHE A 240 15.17 6.81 1.33
CA PHE A 240 15.06 7.30 -0.04
C PHE A 240 16.42 7.70 -0.62
N LEU A 241 16.58 7.51 -1.92
CA LEU A 241 17.74 7.98 -2.66
C LEU A 241 17.41 9.32 -3.31
N GLY A 242 18.03 10.39 -2.83
CA GLY A 242 17.67 11.74 -3.25
C GLY A 242 18.73 12.78 -2.91
N VAL A 243 18.34 14.04 -3.03
CA VAL A 243 19.17 15.21 -2.69
C VAL A 243 18.48 15.98 -1.57
N VAL A 244 19.18 16.20 -0.47
CA VAL A 244 18.76 17.07 0.63
C VAL A 244 19.89 18.05 0.90
N ASP A 245 19.59 19.34 0.95
CA ASP A 245 20.56 20.44 1.14
C ASP A 245 21.82 20.34 0.24
N GLY A 246 21.62 19.90 -1.01
CA GLY A 246 22.69 19.76 -2.00
C GLY A 246 23.47 18.45 -1.92
N LEU A 247 23.29 17.66 -0.87
CA LEU A 247 23.95 16.37 -0.69
C LEU A 247 23.11 15.22 -1.27
N ARG A 248 23.67 14.53 -2.27
CA ARG A 248 23.05 13.36 -2.89
C ARG A 248 23.46 12.08 -2.17
N GLY A 249 22.49 11.25 -1.83
CA GLY A 249 22.75 9.94 -1.23
C GLY A 249 21.48 9.25 -0.76
N TRP A 250 21.66 8.14 -0.05
CA TRP A 250 20.55 7.52 0.66
C TRP A 250 20.32 8.24 1.99
N TRP A 251 19.07 8.58 2.26
CA TRP A 251 18.63 9.25 3.46
C TRP A 251 17.66 8.37 4.22
N ALA A 252 17.82 8.31 5.54
CA ALA A 252 16.79 7.81 6.43
C ALA A 252 15.68 8.87 6.59
N LEU A 253 14.42 8.45 6.53
CA LEU A 253 13.27 9.33 6.66
C LEU A 253 12.54 9.06 7.98
N GLU A 254 12.27 10.13 8.71
CA GLU A 254 11.37 10.16 9.86
C GLU A 254 10.30 11.22 9.64
N VAL A 255 9.04 10.87 9.90
CA VAL A 255 7.91 11.79 9.81
C VAL A 255 7.30 11.93 11.19
N GLU A 256 7.35 13.12 11.77
CA GLU A 256 6.84 13.36 13.11
C GLU A 256 5.63 14.31 13.08
N LEU A 257 4.47 13.78 13.46
CA LEU A 257 3.21 14.53 13.43
C LEU A 257 2.85 15.15 14.77
N SER A 258 3.39 14.62 15.87
CA SER A 258 3.02 15.02 17.23
C SER A 258 4.24 15.23 18.11
N ARG A 259 4.12 16.12 19.09
CA ARG A 259 5.19 16.32 20.05
C ARG A 259 5.25 15.12 21.00
N LYS A 260 6.39 14.46 21.06
CA LYS A 260 6.72 13.45 22.08
C LYS A 260 7.28 14.11 23.33
N ASP A 261 7.18 13.40 24.45
CA ASP A 261 7.91 13.79 25.66
C ASP A 261 9.42 13.89 25.37
N PRO A 262 10.15 14.83 25.99
CA PRO A 262 11.55 15.07 25.67
C PRO A 262 12.44 13.82 25.76
N GLU A 263 12.23 12.99 26.79
CA GLU A 263 12.97 11.74 26.97
C GLU A 263 12.72 10.76 25.81
N TYR A 264 11.48 10.62 25.38
CA TYR A 264 11.12 9.77 24.23
C TYR A 264 11.67 10.32 22.92
N MET A 265 11.72 11.63 22.76
CA MET A 265 12.35 12.23 21.58
C MET A 265 13.86 11.96 21.56
N ASP A 266 14.54 12.04 22.71
CA ASP A 266 15.96 11.73 22.83
C ASP A 266 16.22 10.24 22.48
N ILE A 267 15.39 9.32 22.96
CA ILE A 267 15.48 7.89 22.62
C ILE A 267 15.25 7.67 21.11
N ALA A 268 14.19 8.27 20.55
CA ALA A 268 13.85 8.13 19.14
C ALA A 268 14.96 8.66 18.22
N LEU A 269 15.49 9.85 18.50
CA LEU A 269 16.54 10.47 17.69
C LEU A 269 17.85 9.69 17.75
N ARG A 270 18.26 9.22 18.94
CA ARG A 270 19.42 8.33 19.09
C ARG A 270 19.21 7.04 18.31
N GLY A 271 18.02 6.45 18.39
CA GLY A 271 17.63 5.25 17.65
C GLY A 271 17.76 5.43 16.14
N ALA A 272 17.20 6.54 15.62
CA ALA A 272 17.26 6.88 14.21
C ALA A 272 18.71 7.06 13.72
N ILE A 273 19.52 7.85 14.42
CA ILE A 273 20.91 8.09 13.98
C ILE A 273 21.74 6.80 14.02
N ARG A 274 21.58 5.97 15.06
CA ARG A 274 22.26 4.66 15.14
C ARG A 274 21.80 3.73 14.01
N ALA A 275 20.50 3.63 13.75
CA ALA A 275 19.97 2.78 12.68
C ALA A 275 20.41 3.23 11.28
N ALA A 276 20.60 4.55 11.07
CA ALA A 276 21.14 5.09 9.83
C ALA A 276 22.64 4.79 9.70
N ARG A 277 23.42 5.03 10.77
CA ARG A 277 24.87 4.75 10.83
C ARG A 277 25.18 3.28 10.58
N ASP A 278 24.42 2.39 11.23
CA ASP A 278 24.65 0.95 11.23
C ASP A 278 23.93 0.24 10.06
N SER A 279 23.37 1.00 9.11
CA SER A 279 22.69 0.44 7.94
C SER A 279 23.67 -0.30 7.03
N VAL A 280 23.45 -1.60 6.84
CA VAL A 280 24.30 -2.47 6.01
C VAL A 280 23.82 -2.59 4.56
N THR A 281 22.55 -2.30 4.27
CA THR A 281 21.97 -2.48 2.92
C THR A 281 22.18 -1.27 2.03
N GLU A 282 22.02 -0.08 2.60
CA GLU A 282 22.23 1.18 1.92
C GLU A 282 23.08 2.06 2.85
N SER A 283 24.17 2.62 2.33
CA SER A 283 25.02 3.56 3.09
C SER A 283 24.31 4.90 3.17
N MET A 284 23.85 5.27 4.38
CA MET A 284 23.14 6.51 4.60
C MET A 284 24.12 7.69 4.65
N VAL A 285 23.74 8.81 4.05
CA VAL A 285 24.45 10.10 4.17
C VAL A 285 23.86 10.99 5.25
N GLY A 286 22.62 10.69 5.69
CA GLY A 286 21.98 11.45 6.75
C GLY A 286 20.58 10.96 7.12
N VAL A 287 19.98 11.66 8.07
CA VAL A 287 18.61 11.48 8.57
C VAL A 287 17.82 12.76 8.30
N LEU A 288 16.68 12.62 7.60
CA LEU A 288 15.73 13.69 7.35
C LEU A 288 14.51 13.52 8.25
N TYR A 289 14.26 14.50 9.12
CA TYR A 289 13.03 14.66 9.87
C TYR A 289 12.08 15.63 9.17
N LEU A 290 10.87 15.17 8.87
CA LEU A 290 9.77 16.00 8.40
C LEU A 290 8.75 16.18 9.53
N CYS A 291 8.62 17.40 10.05
CA CYS A 291 7.81 17.71 11.22
C CYS A 291 6.55 18.52 10.85
N ARG A 292 5.36 18.10 11.31
CA ARG A 292 4.08 18.78 10.95
C ARG A 292 3.86 20.14 11.63
N SER A 293 4.69 20.54 12.60
CA SER A 293 4.59 21.87 13.22
C SER A 293 5.91 22.36 13.78
N ALA A 294 6.04 23.68 13.94
CA ALA A 294 7.18 24.30 14.62
C ALA A 294 7.44 23.68 15.99
N LYS A 295 6.40 23.45 16.81
CA LYS A 295 6.55 22.80 18.13
C LYS A 295 7.17 21.41 18.07
N VAL A 296 6.93 20.66 17.00
CA VAL A 296 7.53 19.34 16.79
C VAL A 296 8.97 19.49 16.33
N ALA A 297 9.23 20.38 15.37
CA ALA A 297 10.57 20.68 14.87
C ALA A 297 11.50 21.20 15.98
N ASP A 298 11.02 22.11 16.84
CA ASP A 298 11.74 22.62 18.01
C ASP A 298 12.08 21.49 18.98
N ASN A 299 11.17 20.53 19.17
CA ASN A 299 11.39 19.39 20.06
C ASN A 299 12.47 18.44 19.53
N VAL A 300 12.50 18.19 18.22
CA VAL A 300 13.56 17.40 17.55
C VAL A 300 14.89 18.16 17.58
N THR A 301 14.87 19.47 17.33
CA THR A 301 16.07 20.34 17.38
C THR A 301 16.67 20.34 18.78
N ALA A 302 15.85 20.55 19.81
CA ALA A 302 16.30 20.50 21.19
C ALA A 302 16.84 19.10 21.58
N ALA A 303 16.25 18.02 21.06
CA ALA A 303 16.78 16.66 21.27
C ALA A 303 18.15 16.47 20.60
N SER A 304 18.34 17.03 19.40
CA SER A 304 19.63 17.03 18.71
C SER A 304 20.72 17.73 19.53
N GLU A 305 20.42 18.88 20.11
CA GLU A 305 21.36 19.63 20.96
C GLU A 305 21.75 18.88 22.23
N ARG A 306 20.87 18.01 22.74
CA ARG A 306 21.11 17.14 23.91
C ARG A 306 21.83 15.83 23.58
N LEU A 307 22.14 15.55 22.32
CA LEU A 307 22.81 14.29 21.96
C LEU A 307 24.23 14.22 22.57
N PRO A 308 24.63 13.07 23.14
CA PRO A 308 25.98 12.91 23.70
C PRO A 308 27.08 13.15 22.65
N GLN A 309 27.86 14.21 22.83
CA GLN A 309 28.96 14.58 21.91
C GLN A 309 29.96 13.43 21.69
N ALA A 310 30.28 12.67 22.75
CA ALA A 310 31.21 11.54 22.67
C ALA A 310 30.77 10.45 21.66
N GLU A 311 29.47 10.30 21.42
CA GLU A 311 28.92 9.31 20.50
C GLU A 311 28.62 9.91 19.12
N PHE A 312 28.08 11.13 19.07
CA PHE A 312 27.47 11.68 17.85
C PHE A 312 28.31 12.75 17.14
N ALA A 313 29.31 13.37 17.77
CA ALA A 313 30.04 14.51 17.22
C ALA A 313 30.91 14.20 15.99
N ARG A 314 31.25 12.92 15.77
CA ARG A 314 32.15 12.48 14.70
C ARG A 314 31.46 11.67 13.61
N LEU A 315 30.13 11.60 13.63
CA LEU A 315 29.40 10.87 12.62
C LEU A 315 29.39 11.67 11.31
N SER A 316 29.78 11.02 10.21
CA SER A 316 29.59 11.55 8.85
C SER A 316 28.14 11.35 8.39
N LEU A 317 27.19 11.81 9.21
CA LEU A 317 25.76 11.77 8.93
C LEU A 317 25.17 13.16 9.14
N ASP A 318 24.50 13.68 8.13
CA ASP A 318 23.76 14.92 8.24
C ASP A 318 22.43 14.67 8.97
N LEU A 319 22.05 15.60 9.85
CA LEU A 319 20.70 15.65 10.42
C LEU A 319 20.00 16.88 9.87
N VAL A 320 18.94 16.66 9.09
CA VAL A 320 18.16 17.73 8.49
C VAL A 320 16.74 17.69 9.06
N ILE A 321 16.27 18.81 9.60
CA ILE A 321 14.93 18.95 10.18
C ILE A 321 14.17 19.98 9.35
N ARG A 322 13.00 19.62 8.83
CA ARG A 322 12.17 20.49 7.99
C ARG A 322 10.70 20.47 8.38
N ASP A 323 10.00 21.53 8.03
CA ASP A 323 8.55 21.62 8.16
C ASP A 323 7.87 20.82 7.05
N PHE A 324 7.14 19.76 7.43
CA PHE A 324 6.46 18.87 6.51
C PHE A 324 5.35 19.58 5.72
N ASP A 325 4.54 20.41 6.38
CA ASP A 325 3.38 21.03 5.75
C ASP A 325 3.81 22.15 4.79
N LEU A 326 4.89 22.87 5.11
CA LEU A 326 5.49 23.86 4.21
C LEU A 326 6.06 23.20 2.95
N GLU A 327 6.85 22.13 3.12
CA GLU A 327 7.45 21.38 2.00
C GLU A 327 6.37 20.75 1.12
N TRP A 328 5.35 20.12 1.73
CA TRP A 328 4.23 19.53 1.02
C TRP A 328 3.42 20.58 0.24
N SER A 329 3.15 21.74 0.85
CA SER A 329 2.45 22.84 0.20
C SER A 329 3.23 23.43 -0.98
N LYS A 330 4.55 23.55 -0.84
CA LYS A 330 5.45 23.96 -1.93
C LYS A 330 5.40 22.96 -3.08
N TRP A 331 5.56 21.68 -2.77
CA TRP A 331 5.48 20.61 -3.76
C TRP A 331 4.13 20.60 -4.50
N LEU A 332 3.01 20.80 -3.79
CA LEU A 332 1.69 20.87 -4.41
C LEU A 332 1.54 22.04 -5.40
N ARG A 333 2.07 23.22 -5.05
CA ARG A 333 2.08 24.39 -5.96
C ARG A 333 2.88 24.09 -7.22
N ASP A 334 4.07 23.53 -7.07
CA ASP A 334 4.96 23.19 -8.19
C ASP A 334 4.37 22.08 -9.07
N TYR A 335 3.75 21.07 -8.44
CA TYR A 335 3.05 19.98 -9.12
C TYR A 335 1.87 20.50 -9.94
N ASN A 336 1.01 21.33 -9.35
CA ASN A 336 -0.15 21.91 -10.05
C ASN A 336 0.29 22.78 -11.22
N THR A 337 1.32 23.61 -11.03
CA THR A 337 1.88 24.46 -12.09
C THR A 337 2.39 23.62 -13.27
N ARG A 338 3.18 22.57 -13.01
CA ARG A 338 3.66 21.65 -14.05
C ARG A 338 2.51 20.93 -14.76
N ARG A 339 1.50 20.50 -14.01
CA ARG A 339 0.33 19.82 -14.57
C ARG A 339 -0.48 20.74 -15.47
N ASP A 340 -0.70 21.99 -15.07
CA ASP A 340 -1.46 22.96 -15.85
C ASP A 340 -0.70 23.38 -17.10
N ALA A 341 0.62 23.52 -17.02
CA ALA A 341 1.48 23.70 -18.18
C ALA A 341 1.39 22.51 -19.16
N ALA A 342 1.44 21.27 -18.67
CA ALA A 342 1.28 20.08 -19.50
C ALA A 342 -0.12 20.00 -20.16
N LYS A 343 -1.17 20.39 -19.44
CA LYS A 343 -2.53 20.49 -20.00
C LYS A 343 -2.63 21.58 -21.07
N ALA A 344 -2.01 22.73 -20.87
CA ALA A 344 -1.98 23.81 -21.85
C ALA A 344 -1.21 23.42 -23.12
N ALA A 345 -0.15 22.62 -22.98
CA ALA A 345 0.62 22.07 -24.10
C ALA A 345 -0.11 20.93 -24.84
N SER A 346 -1.18 20.34 -24.27
CA SER A 346 -1.87 19.20 -24.86
C SER A 346 -2.55 19.54 -26.20
N PRO A 347 -2.30 18.77 -27.27
CA PRO A 347 -2.90 18.98 -28.59
C PRO A 347 -4.44 18.98 -28.57
N ASN A 348 -5.04 18.18 -27.67
CA ASN A 348 -6.50 18.08 -27.55
C ASN A 348 -7.16 19.37 -27.03
N ARG A 349 -6.45 20.18 -26.24
CA ARG A 349 -6.95 21.50 -25.83
C ARG A 349 -6.83 22.51 -26.98
N ARG A 350 -5.69 22.53 -27.68
CA ARG A 350 -5.51 23.36 -28.89
C ARG A 350 -6.59 23.09 -29.94
N ARG A 351 -6.94 21.82 -30.16
CA ARG A 351 -8.01 21.43 -31.09
C ARG A 351 -9.39 21.92 -30.65
N ARG A 352 -9.72 21.86 -29.35
CA ARG A 352 -11.00 22.41 -28.83
C ARG A 352 -11.08 23.92 -28.92
N THR A 353 -9.99 24.62 -28.65
CA THR A 353 -9.93 26.09 -28.77
C THR A 353 -10.06 26.52 -30.23
N LEU A 354 -9.41 25.81 -31.17
CA LEU A 354 -9.56 26.07 -32.60
C LEU A 354 -10.98 25.80 -33.10
N VAL A 355 -11.63 24.72 -32.66
CA VAL A 355 -13.03 24.40 -33.03
C VAL A 355 -14.01 25.45 -32.49
N HIS A 356 -13.80 25.96 -31.27
CA HIS A 356 -14.63 27.03 -30.73
C HIS A 356 -14.45 28.36 -31.47
N LEU A 357 -13.21 28.73 -31.82
CA LEU A 357 -12.92 29.95 -32.58
C LEU A 357 -13.50 29.90 -34.01
N THR A 358 -13.49 28.72 -34.66
CA THR A 358 -14.14 28.55 -35.98
C THR A 358 -15.66 28.64 -35.89
N GLN A 359 -16.28 28.17 -34.81
CA GLN A 359 -17.73 28.27 -34.62
C GLN A 359 -18.21 29.69 -34.30
N GLU A 360 -17.42 30.49 -33.58
CA GLU A 360 -17.73 31.90 -33.33
C GLU A 360 -17.51 32.78 -34.58
N ALA A 361 -16.53 32.43 -35.43
CA ALA A 361 -16.27 33.11 -36.69
C ALA A 361 -17.28 32.79 -37.81
N GLU A 362 -17.93 31.62 -37.78
CA GLU A 362 -19.02 31.25 -38.70
C GLU A 362 -20.41 31.78 -38.24
N ALA A 363 -20.51 32.25 -37.00
CA ALA A 363 -21.73 32.82 -36.40
C ALA A 363 -21.74 34.37 -36.41
N SER A 364 -20.68 35.00 -36.93
CA SER A 364 -20.53 36.44 -37.17
C SER A 364 -20.60 36.73 -38.66
#